data_AF-A0A933TJ67-F1
#
_entry.id   AF-A0A933TJ67-F1
#
_cell.length_a   1.000
_cell.length_b   1.000
_cell.length_c   1.000
_cell.angle_alpha   90.00
_cell.angle_beta   90.00
_cell.angle_gamma   90.00
#
_symmetry.space_group_name_H-M   'P 1'
#
loop_
_entity.id
_entity.type
_entity.pdbx_description
1 polymer ?
#
loop_
_entity_poly.entity_id
_entity_poly.type
_entity_poly.pdbx_seq_one_letter_code
_entity_poly.pdbx_strand_id
1 'polypeptide(L)'
;MFQGRVSAALRRAAPVFAGVALVVVVAAIAGWNGAAAAGLSGRDGAASGIGAWRDTPRVDPAATGTESRAPQPQQQLAGEDPHGAYTLETSSCASCHRSHTAPADTLLTESAREGALCFSCHDGTGADSNIQAQYTDPNVPADDPDTSSFYSHPATSPSSHISGLVDEFAGVENRHAACADCHNPHTMSSTLAVGTSSGWRASGALAGSAGVSASPAYTWTDAIEYEDELCYKCHSGYTTLLSYTKESYKKTDKLVEFDTANASYHPIEAAGKNTTSQLDASLAGGSRWDTFTTGSTVRCVNCHGDYRAASPAANARLAPHTSRYRGLLIANYRDRDLKPSGQAYAGADFALCYLCHSQAPFSTTNKDPRADTNFRYHGKHLGGIADEGDGGLDIDTLGDGQGNAICAECHYRTHSTKLAPWAGNQDYARGVNFAPDVEPIVGEAAPLWSPVTQTCTLTCHGEKHDPESYAP
;
A
#
# COMPACT_ATOMS: atom_id res chain seq x y z
N MET A 1 -7.93 -42.01 -53.49
CA MET A 1 -7.70 -43.31 -54.18
C MET A 1 -6.19 -43.54 -54.21
N PHE A 2 -5.72 -44.78 -54.00
CA PHE A 2 -4.37 -45.24 -53.55
C PHE A 2 -4.23 -45.18 -52.01
N GLN A 3 -4.26 -46.24 -51.19
CA GLN A 3 -3.69 -47.61 -51.22
C GLN A 3 -2.19 -47.62 -51.58
N GLY A 4 -1.23 -48.13 -50.80
CA GLY A 4 -1.20 -48.87 -49.54
C GLY A 4 0.13 -49.66 -49.44
N ARG A 5 0.45 -50.13 -48.21
CA ARG A 5 1.43 -51.17 -47.81
C ARG A 5 2.84 -50.73 -47.38
N VAL A 6 3.09 -50.87 -46.07
CA VAL A 6 4.37 -51.34 -45.52
C VAL A 6 4.06 -52.50 -44.57
N SER A 7 4.77 -53.60 -44.76
CA SER A 7 4.63 -54.88 -44.06
C SER A 7 5.27 -54.87 -42.67
N ALA A 8 4.71 -55.71 -41.80
CA ALA A 8 5.10 -55.98 -40.42
C ALA A 8 6.39 -56.80 -40.28
N ALA A 9 7.12 -56.60 -39.18
CA ALA A 9 7.80 -57.67 -38.46
C ALA A 9 7.99 -57.29 -36.97
N LEU A 10 7.26 -58.00 -36.11
CA LEU A 10 7.39 -58.02 -34.65
C LEU A 10 8.63 -58.80 -34.23
N ARG A 11 9.44 -58.28 -33.30
CA ARG A 11 10.13 -59.09 -32.28
C ARG A 11 10.13 -58.40 -30.93
N ARG A 12 9.82 -59.22 -29.92
CA ARG A 12 9.57 -58.93 -28.50
C ARG A 12 10.84 -58.47 -27.76
N ALA A 13 10.66 -57.58 -26.77
CA ALA A 13 11.54 -57.50 -25.60
C ALA A 13 10.77 -56.95 -24.38
N ALA A 14 11.00 -57.58 -23.22
CA ALA A 14 10.47 -57.25 -21.90
C ALA A 14 11.46 -56.29 -21.15
N PRO A 15 11.10 -55.73 -19.98
CA PRO A 15 11.44 -54.36 -19.58
C PRO A 15 12.61 -54.26 -18.57
N VAL A 16 13.28 -53.10 -18.52
CA VAL A 16 14.09 -52.66 -17.37
C VAL A 16 14.05 -51.12 -17.26
N PHE A 17 13.81 -50.63 -16.04
CA PHE A 17 13.89 -49.24 -15.58
C PHE A 17 15.31 -48.66 -15.68
N ALA A 18 15.47 -47.40 -16.09
CA ALA A 18 16.56 -46.52 -15.65
C ALA A 18 16.24 -45.05 -15.97
N GLY A 19 16.50 -44.17 -15.00
CA GLY A 19 16.27 -42.73 -15.07
C GLY A 19 17.23 -41.99 -16.00
N VAL A 20 16.85 -40.76 -16.35
CA VAL A 20 17.66 -39.84 -17.15
C VAL A 20 17.86 -38.55 -16.36
N ALA A 21 19.14 -38.24 -16.14
CA ALA A 21 19.64 -36.97 -15.63
C ALA A 21 19.53 -35.88 -16.70
N LEU A 22 19.17 -34.66 -16.30
CA LEU A 22 19.24 -33.48 -17.15
C LEU A 22 20.48 -32.66 -16.77
N VAL A 23 21.35 -32.47 -17.77
CA VAL A 23 22.56 -31.64 -17.72
C VAL A 23 22.15 -30.18 -17.84
N VAL A 24 22.55 -29.34 -16.87
CA VAL A 24 22.48 -27.88 -16.95
C VAL A 24 23.84 -27.36 -17.43
N VAL A 25 23.82 -26.64 -18.55
CA VAL A 25 24.97 -25.86 -19.05
C VAL A 25 25.02 -24.54 -18.29
N VAL A 26 26.11 -24.31 -17.56
CA VAL A 26 26.42 -23.04 -16.91
C VAL A 26 27.05 -22.10 -17.93
N ALA A 27 26.42 -20.94 -18.17
CA ALA A 27 27.08 -19.78 -18.73
C ALA A 27 27.21 -18.74 -17.62
N ALA A 28 28.46 -18.41 -17.28
CA ALA A 28 28.81 -17.42 -16.29
C ALA A 28 28.69 -16.00 -16.85
N ILE A 29 28.02 -15.11 -16.13
CA ILE A 29 28.28 -13.67 -16.16
C ILE A 29 28.47 -13.25 -14.70
N ALA A 30 29.71 -12.89 -14.37
CA ALA A 30 30.10 -12.29 -13.10
C ALA A 30 29.97 -10.75 -13.21
N GLY A 31 29.43 -10.08 -12.19
CA GLY A 31 29.52 -8.62 -12.11
C GLY A 31 28.58 -7.88 -11.13
N TRP A 32 28.75 -8.13 -9.82
CA TRP A 32 28.54 -7.18 -8.69
C TRP A 32 27.08 -6.84 -8.29
N ASN A 33 26.50 -7.49 -7.28
CA ASN A 33 26.69 -7.39 -5.81
C ASN A 33 26.48 -5.98 -5.24
N GLY A 34 25.21 -5.69 -4.95
CA GLY A 34 24.75 -4.60 -4.10
C GLY A 34 23.38 -4.89 -3.49
N ALA A 35 23.09 -6.15 -3.20
CA ALA A 35 21.96 -6.51 -2.33
C ALA A 35 22.56 -6.82 -0.96
N ALA A 36 22.39 -5.89 -0.02
CA ALA A 36 22.52 -6.23 1.38
C ALA A 36 21.37 -7.20 1.71
N ALA A 37 21.60 -8.49 1.50
CA ALA A 37 20.84 -9.53 2.15
C ALA A 37 21.13 -9.38 3.65
N ALA A 38 20.25 -8.68 4.36
CA ALA A 38 20.19 -8.77 5.81
C ALA A 38 19.91 -10.25 6.13
N GLY A 39 20.94 -10.95 6.58
CA GLY A 39 20.80 -12.32 7.05
C GLY A 39 19.82 -12.35 8.21
N LEU A 40 18.78 -13.19 8.07
CA LEU A 40 17.94 -13.61 9.17
C LEU A 40 18.82 -14.37 10.18
N SER A 41 19.41 -13.64 11.13
CA SER A 41 19.96 -14.25 12.33
C SER A 41 18.79 -14.63 13.22
N GLY A 42 18.54 -15.95 13.31
CA GLY A 42 17.50 -16.53 14.14
C GLY A 42 17.59 -16.10 15.60
N ARG A 43 16.42 -16.06 16.24
CA ARG A 43 16.27 -16.02 17.70
C ARG A 43 16.76 -17.34 18.29
N ASP A 44 18.06 -17.46 18.51
CA ASP A 44 18.61 -18.35 19.54
C ASP A 44 18.90 -17.50 20.78
N GLY A 45 17.93 -17.42 21.68
CA GLY A 45 17.98 -16.56 22.86
C GLY A 45 17.27 -17.16 24.07
N ALA A 46 17.93 -18.13 24.71
CA ALA A 46 17.87 -18.48 26.13
C ALA A 46 16.49 -18.45 26.84
N ALA A 47 15.82 -19.60 26.85
CA ALA A 47 14.87 -19.93 27.90
C ALA A 47 15.60 -19.99 29.25
N SER A 48 15.38 -19.00 30.12
CA SER A 48 15.79 -19.05 31.53
C SER A 48 14.58 -18.85 32.42
N GLY A 49 14.09 -19.97 32.97
CA GLY A 49 13.47 -20.04 34.29
C GLY A 49 12.03 -19.53 34.42
N ILE A 50 11.06 -20.37 34.05
CA ILE A 50 9.73 -20.34 34.67
C ILE A 50 9.42 -21.77 35.12
N GLY A 51 9.15 -21.93 36.42
CA GLY A 51 9.05 -23.22 37.09
C GLY A 51 7.99 -24.13 36.49
N ALA A 52 8.35 -25.39 36.34
CA ALA A 52 7.44 -26.47 35.95
C ALA A 52 6.25 -26.56 36.92
N TRP A 53 5.07 -26.17 36.46
CA TRP A 53 3.83 -26.58 37.09
C TRP A 53 3.57 -28.04 36.71
N ARG A 54 3.50 -28.89 37.74
CA ARG A 54 3.25 -30.32 37.59
C ARG A 54 1.87 -30.56 37.01
N ASP A 55 1.82 -31.26 35.88
CA ASP A 55 0.61 -31.88 35.36
C ASP A 55 0.00 -32.83 36.40
N THR A 56 -1.17 -32.48 36.89
CA THR A 56 -2.10 -33.45 37.46
C THR A 56 -3.33 -33.50 36.55
N PRO A 57 -3.70 -34.65 35.98
CA PRO A 57 -4.88 -34.75 35.14
C PRO A 57 -6.12 -34.49 36.01
N ARG A 58 -6.84 -33.41 35.73
CA ARG A 58 -8.17 -33.21 36.30
C ARG A 58 -9.17 -34.00 35.47
N VAL A 59 -9.77 -35.00 36.08
CA VAL A 59 -10.89 -35.75 35.48
C VAL A 59 -12.14 -34.90 35.69
N ASP A 60 -12.63 -34.24 34.65
CA ASP A 60 -13.92 -33.56 34.70
C ASP A 60 -15.06 -34.58 34.57
N PRO A 61 -16.10 -34.53 35.42
CA PRO A 61 -17.27 -35.38 35.25
C PRO A 61 -18.06 -34.95 34.01
N ALA A 62 -18.48 -35.95 33.23
CA ALA A 62 -19.24 -35.77 32.00
C ALA A 62 -20.49 -34.89 32.23
N ALA A 63 -20.51 -33.70 31.63
CA ALA A 63 -21.68 -32.84 31.58
C ALA A 63 -22.66 -33.37 30.51
N THR A 64 -23.60 -34.20 30.93
CA THR A 64 -24.82 -34.49 30.14
C THR A 64 -25.81 -33.35 30.35
N GLY A 65 -25.93 -32.44 29.39
CA GLY A 65 -26.92 -31.37 29.41
C GLY A 65 -26.83 -30.45 28.20
N THR A 66 -27.55 -30.80 27.13
CA THR A 66 -27.84 -29.87 26.04
C THR A 66 -28.96 -28.92 26.47
N GLU A 67 -28.62 -27.86 27.19
CA GLU A 67 -29.49 -26.70 27.33
C GLU A 67 -28.89 -25.55 26.53
N SER A 68 -29.52 -25.22 25.40
CA SER A 68 -29.29 -23.99 24.67
C SER A 68 -29.69 -22.81 25.56
N ARG A 69 -28.72 -22.25 26.29
CA ARG A 69 -28.94 -21.02 27.06
C ARG A 69 -29.14 -19.88 26.06
N ALA A 70 -30.35 -19.31 26.06
CA ALA A 70 -30.66 -18.12 25.28
C ALA A 70 -29.62 -17.01 25.57
N PRO A 71 -29.22 -16.21 24.56
CA PRO A 71 -28.29 -15.11 24.77
C PRO A 71 -28.83 -14.21 25.88
N GLN A 72 -28.05 -14.05 26.95
CA GLN A 72 -28.36 -13.10 28.00
C GLN A 72 -28.34 -11.69 27.38
N PRO A 73 -29.26 -10.78 27.73
CA PRO A 73 -29.16 -9.40 27.30
C PRO A 73 -27.80 -8.86 27.76
N GLN A 74 -27.01 -8.33 26.81
CA GLN A 74 -25.75 -7.67 27.11
C GLN A 74 -26.08 -6.51 28.06
N GLN A 75 -25.75 -6.67 29.34
CA GLN A 75 -25.72 -5.53 30.26
C GLN A 75 -24.55 -4.66 29.82
N GLN A 76 -24.85 -3.68 28.99
CA GLN A 76 -23.96 -2.60 28.61
C GLN A 76 -23.54 -1.91 29.92
N LEU A 77 -22.27 -2.05 30.30
CA LEU A 77 -21.70 -1.29 31.42
C LEU A 77 -21.69 0.18 30.98
N ALA A 78 -22.71 0.92 31.39
CA ALA A 78 -22.82 2.34 31.08
C ALA A 78 -21.65 3.09 31.74
N GLY A 79 -20.72 3.60 30.94
CA GLY A 79 -19.72 4.59 31.37
C GLY A 79 -18.25 4.14 31.43
N GLU A 80 -17.89 2.94 31.00
CA GLU A 80 -16.49 2.51 30.89
C GLU A 80 -16.09 2.31 29.42
N ASP A 81 -14.95 2.87 29.00
CA ASP A 81 -14.36 2.61 27.68
C ASP A 81 -13.93 1.14 27.63
N PRO A 82 -14.53 0.30 26.74
CA PRO A 82 -14.13 -1.09 26.58
C PRO A 82 -12.83 -1.24 25.78
N HIS A 83 -12.13 -0.14 25.49
CA HIS A 83 -10.79 -0.07 24.93
C HIS A 83 -9.83 0.64 25.90
N GLY A 84 -8.61 0.14 26.04
CA GLY A 84 -7.55 0.79 26.81
C GLY A 84 -6.89 -0.08 27.88
N ALA A 85 -6.06 0.55 28.71
CA ALA A 85 -5.29 -0.15 29.74
C ALA A 85 -6.17 -0.46 30.97
N TYR A 86 -6.63 -1.70 31.09
CA TYR A 86 -7.42 -2.15 32.26
C TYR A 86 -6.52 -2.50 33.44
N THR A 87 -7.02 -2.30 34.66
CA THR A 87 -6.54 -3.06 35.82
C THR A 87 -7.19 -4.45 35.80
N LEU A 88 -6.48 -5.48 36.26
CA LEU A 88 -6.90 -6.89 36.19
C LEU A 88 -8.17 -7.24 37.01
N GLU A 89 -8.88 -6.26 37.57
CA GLU A 89 -10.01 -6.46 38.50
C GLU A 89 -11.36 -5.90 37.99
N THR A 90 -11.48 -5.57 36.70
CA THR A 90 -12.67 -4.89 36.17
C THR A 90 -13.65 -5.84 35.47
N SER A 91 -14.95 -5.57 35.59
CA SER A 91 -16.00 -6.24 34.79
C SER A 91 -15.87 -6.00 33.28
N SER A 92 -15.04 -5.02 32.90
CA SER A 92 -14.70 -4.61 31.53
C SER A 92 -13.92 -5.71 30.79
N CYS A 93 -13.06 -6.50 31.45
CA CYS A 93 -12.44 -7.67 30.80
C CYS A 93 -13.51 -8.63 30.27
N ALA A 94 -14.57 -8.78 31.05
CA ALA A 94 -15.60 -9.75 30.78
C ALA A 94 -16.72 -9.23 29.84
N SER A 95 -16.68 -7.96 29.41
CA SER A 95 -17.53 -7.48 28.30
C SER A 95 -17.02 -8.01 26.96
N CYS A 96 -15.70 -8.08 26.77
CA CYS A 96 -15.07 -8.68 25.60
C CYS A 96 -14.98 -10.21 25.75
N HIS A 97 -14.35 -10.72 26.82
CA HIS A 97 -14.04 -12.15 26.98
C HIS A 97 -15.26 -13.06 27.20
N ARG A 98 -16.44 -12.54 27.61
CA ARG A 98 -17.69 -13.35 27.65
C ARG A 98 -18.45 -13.31 26.32
N SER A 99 -18.25 -12.28 25.52
CA SER A 99 -18.89 -12.13 24.21
C SER A 99 -18.19 -12.98 23.15
N HIS A 100 -16.95 -13.39 23.38
CA HIS A 100 -16.24 -14.41 22.62
C HIS A 100 -15.53 -15.40 23.59
N THR A 101 -16.17 -16.53 23.89
CA THR A 101 -15.48 -17.64 24.54
C THR A 101 -14.81 -18.49 23.48
N ALA A 102 -13.48 -18.54 23.44
CA ALA A 102 -12.75 -19.47 22.57
C ALA A 102 -12.34 -20.75 23.34
N PRO A 103 -12.19 -21.91 22.67
CA PRO A 103 -11.80 -23.17 23.29
C PRO A 103 -10.36 -23.26 23.82
N ALA A 104 -9.43 -22.37 23.43
CA ALA A 104 -8.03 -22.46 23.90
C ALA A 104 -7.72 -21.53 25.08
N ASP A 105 -6.60 -21.85 25.72
CA ASP A 105 -6.05 -21.23 26.93
C ASP A 105 -5.83 -19.71 26.84
N THR A 106 -5.80 -19.15 25.62
CA THR A 106 -5.57 -17.73 25.34
C THR A 106 -6.71 -17.08 24.53
N LEU A 107 -7.96 -17.50 24.71
CA LEU A 107 -9.22 -16.85 24.29
C LEU A 107 -9.35 -16.27 22.85
N LEU A 108 -8.41 -16.54 21.93
CA LEU A 108 -8.46 -16.14 20.51
C LEU A 108 -8.21 -17.34 19.59
N THR A 109 -8.93 -18.44 19.78
CA THR A 109 -8.77 -19.67 18.98
C THR A 109 -10.09 -20.23 18.47
N GLU A 110 -10.96 -19.38 17.95
CA GLU A 110 -11.93 -19.85 16.97
C GLU A 110 -11.93 -18.85 15.82
N SER A 111 -11.88 -19.42 14.61
CA SER A 111 -11.91 -18.75 13.29
C SER A 111 -13.18 -17.92 13.00
N ALA A 112 -13.94 -17.58 14.05
CA ALA A 112 -15.00 -16.60 13.99
C ALA A 112 -14.39 -15.23 13.69
N ARG A 113 -14.88 -14.61 12.61
CA ARG A 113 -14.44 -13.31 12.10
C ARG A 113 -14.25 -12.32 13.24
N GLU A 114 -13.01 -12.01 13.60
CA GLU A 114 -12.66 -11.05 14.65
C GLU A 114 -13.46 -9.74 14.51
N GLY A 115 -13.63 -9.28 13.27
CA GLY A 115 -14.44 -8.11 12.95
C GLY A 115 -15.90 -8.20 13.41
N ALA A 116 -16.51 -9.40 13.51
CA ALA A 116 -17.87 -9.55 14.03
C ALA A 116 -17.99 -9.17 15.51
N LEU A 117 -16.95 -9.42 16.31
CA LEU A 117 -16.90 -8.97 17.70
C LEU A 117 -16.80 -7.44 17.75
N CYS A 118 -15.86 -6.86 17.00
CA CYS A 118 -15.68 -5.40 16.93
C CYS A 118 -16.97 -4.70 16.47
N PHE A 119 -17.65 -5.26 15.47
CA PHE A 119 -18.90 -4.71 14.95
C PHE A 119 -20.07 -4.81 15.93
N SER A 120 -20.06 -5.71 16.91
CA SER A 120 -21.11 -5.75 17.94
C SER A 120 -21.23 -4.44 18.74
N CYS A 121 -20.16 -3.63 18.75
CA CYS A 121 -20.16 -2.26 19.28
C CYS A 121 -20.08 -1.21 18.17
N HIS A 122 -19.32 -1.49 17.10
CA HIS A 122 -19.04 -0.56 15.99
C HIS A 122 -20.01 -0.69 14.79
N ASP A 123 -21.23 -1.20 15.01
CA ASP A 123 -22.34 -1.21 14.04
C ASP A 123 -23.20 0.06 14.06
N GLY A 124 -22.85 0.99 14.96
CA GLY A 124 -23.58 2.24 15.19
C GLY A 124 -24.61 2.17 16.33
N THR A 125 -24.66 1.08 17.08
CA THR A 125 -25.56 0.95 18.25
C THR A 125 -24.84 1.04 19.60
N GLY A 126 -23.54 0.71 19.67
CA GLY A 126 -22.77 0.66 20.91
C GLY A 126 -21.72 1.76 21.08
N ALA A 127 -20.91 2.01 20.06
CA ALA A 127 -19.79 2.96 20.06
C ALA A 127 -20.11 4.25 19.28
N ASP A 128 -19.36 5.32 19.57
CA ASP A 128 -19.46 6.60 18.85
C ASP A 128 -19.13 6.47 17.34
N SER A 129 -18.42 5.41 16.95
CA SER A 129 -18.04 5.15 15.57
C SER A 129 -18.79 3.95 15.00
N ASN A 130 -19.44 4.16 13.86
CA ASN A 130 -20.03 3.10 13.04
C ASN A 130 -19.04 2.66 11.95
N ILE A 131 -18.14 1.74 12.29
CA ILE A 131 -17.15 1.22 11.35
C ILE A 131 -17.77 0.20 10.39
N GLN A 132 -18.79 -0.55 10.83
CA GLN A 132 -19.47 -1.51 9.95
C GLN A 132 -20.14 -0.83 8.74
N ALA A 133 -20.69 0.37 8.93
CA ALA A 133 -21.23 1.19 7.84
C ALA A 133 -20.19 1.51 6.77
N GLN A 134 -18.91 1.55 7.10
CA GLN A 134 -17.85 1.81 6.12
C GLN A 134 -17.70 0.66 5.13
N TYR A 135 -17.77 -0.58 5.63
CA TYR A 135 -17.68 -1.82 4.85
C TYR A 135 -18.95 -2.17 4.07
N THR A 136 -20.09 -1.56 4.43
CA THR A 136 -21.39 -1.78 3.77
C THR A 136 -21.83 -0.58 2.91
N ASP A 137 -20.96 0.42 2.76
CA ASP A 137 -21.21 1.60 1.94
C ASP A 137 -21.32 1.19 0.45
N PRO A 138 -22.47 1.41 -0.21
CA PRO A 138 -22.68 1.01 -1.60
C PRO A 138 -21.81 1.78 -2.60
N ASN A 139 -21.15 2.86 -2.18
CA ASN A 139 -20.21 3.60 -3.03
C ASN A 139 -18.81 3.00 -3.04
N VAL A 140 -18.49 2.06 -2.14
CA VAL A 140 -17.21 1.35 -2.11
C VAL A 140 -17.33 0.13 -3.02
N PRO A 141 -16.59 0.08 -4.15
CA PRO A 141 -16.59 -1.09 -5.01
C PRO A 141 -15.99 -2.31 -4.30
N ALA A 142 -16.33 -3.50 -4.78
CA ALA A 142 -15.65 -4.71 -4.33
C ALA A 142 -14.19 -4.71 -4.82
N ASP A 143 -13.30 -5.31 -4.03
CA ASP A 143 -11.94 -5.58 -4.44
C ASP A 143 -11.93 -6.55 -5.63
N ASP A 144 -11.12 -6.23 -6.64
CA ASP A 144 -10.88 -7.07 -7.81
C ASP A 144 -9.37 -7.37 -7.91
N PRO A 145 -8.94 -8.56 -7.46
CA PRO A 145 -7.55 -8.95 -7.52
C PRO A 145 -7.06 -9.14 -8.95
N ASP A 146 -7.90 -9.48 -9.94
CA ASP A 146 -7.45 -9.72 -11.31
C ASP A 146 -6.97 -8.42 -11.99
N THR A 147 -7.56 -7.28 -11.58
CA THR A 147 -7.19 -5.94 -12.07
C THR A 147 -6.35 -5.13 -11.08
N SER A 148 -5.94 -5.73 -9.97
CA SER A 148 -5.20 -5.06 -8.88
C SER A 148 -5.95 -3.82 -8.32
N SER A 149 -7.28 -3.89 -8.32
CA SER A 149 -8.18 -2.80 -7.91
C SER A 149 -8.70 -3.08 -6.50
N PHE A 150 -8.04 -2.50 -5.50
CA PHE A 150 -8.40 -2.66 -4.09
C PHE A 150 -8.99 -1.36 -3.53
N TYR A 151 -10.07 -1.50 -2.78
CA TYR A 151 -10.90 -0.46 -2.18
C TYR A 151 -11.05 -0.67 -0.68
N SER A 152 -10.64 -1.82 -0.13
CA SER A 152 -10.75 -2.12 1.29
C SER A 152 -9.52 -2.85 1.87
N HIS A 153 -9.32 -2.70 3.18
CA HIS A 153 -8.60 -3.67 4.00
C HIS A 153 -9.63 -4.65 4.57
N PRO A 154 -9.64 -5.92 4.13
CA PRO A 154 -10.79 -6.80 4.30
C PRO A 154 -10.85 -7.47 5.69
N ALA A 155 -11.17 -6.69 6.72
CA ALA A 155 -11.26 -7.12 8.13
C ALA A 155 -12.42 -8.08 8.46
N THR A 156 -13.26 -8.39 7.47
CA THR A 156 -14.42 -9.27 7.62
C THR A 156 -14.21 -10.64 6.97
N SER A 157 -13.11 -10.79 6.22
CA SER A 157 -12.73 -12.07 5.63
C SER A 157 -12.36 -13.05 6.75
N PRO A 158 -12.81 -14.31 6.69
CA PRO A 158 -12.34 -15.33 7.62
C PRO A 158 -10.82 -15.45 7.47
N SER A 159 -10.08 -15.21 8.55
CA SER A 159 -8.68 -15.59 8.65
C SER A 159 -8.58 -16.84 9.52
N SER A 160 -7.69 -17.75 9.15
CA SER A 160 -7.29 -18.87 10.01
C SER A 160 -6.28 -18.44 11.09
N HIS A 161 -6.08 -17.13 11.27
CA HIS A 161 -5.03 -16.56 12.08
C HIS A 161 -5.38 -16.53 13.57
N ILE A 162 -4.35 -16.73 14.38
CA ILE A 162 -4.34 -16.56 15.82
C ILE A 162 -3.20 -15.60 16.16
N SER A 163 -3.52 -14.40 16.66
CA SER A 163 -2.56 -13.33 17.04
C SER A 163 -1.54 -13.74 18.12
N GLY A 164 -1.52 -15.00 18.55
CA GLY A 164 -0.65 -15.57 19.56
C GLY A 164 0.55 -16.37 19.05
N LEU A 165 0.73 -16.56 17.74
CA LEU A 165 1.92 -17.23 17.19
C LEU A 165 2.85 -16.24 16.49
N VAL A 166 4.06 -16.15 17.03
CA VAL A 166 5.14 -15.26 16.61
C VAL A 166 5.79 -15.82 15.34
N ASP A 167 5.24 -15.58 14.15
CA ASP A 167 6.01 -15.58 12.88
C ASP A 167 5.22 -15.27 11.57
N GLU A 168 3.91 -15.00 11.61
CA GLU A 168 3.10 -14.93 10.36
C GLU A 168 3.57 -13.85 9.37
N PHE A 169 3.91 -12.66 9.88
CA PHE A 169 4.45 -11.55 9.08
C PHE A 169 5.99 -11.53 9.01
N ALA A 170 6.67 -12.42 9.75
CA ALA A 170 8.12 -12.54 9.76
C ALA A 170 8.61 -13.79 9.00
N GLY A 171 7.73 -14.47 8.25
CA GLY A 171 8.01 -15.81 7.73
C GLY A 171 7.13 -16.43 6.62
N VAL A 172 6.41 -15.63 5.80
CA VAL A 172 5.95 -16.00 4.42
C VAL A 172 4.53 -16.59 4.21
N GLU A 173 3.66 -16.80 5.20
CA GLU A 173 2.32 -17.35 4.90
C GLU A 173 1.22 -16.47 5.49
N ASN A 174 0.26 -16.03 4.65
CA ASN A 174 -1.03 -15.42 5.04
C ASN A 174 -1.09 -13.89 5.33
N ARG A 175 -0.66 -13.05 4.38
CA ARG A 175 -0.92 -11.58 4.43
C ARG A 175 -2.43 -11.31 4.53
N HIS A 176 -2.90 -10.82 5.67
CA HIS A 176 -4.27 -10.34 5.89
C HIS A 176 -4.31 -9.01 6.64
N ALA A 177 -5.51 -8.45 6.75
CA ALA A 177 -5.77 -7.25 7.55
C ALA A 177 -7.09 -7.45 8.32
N ALA A 178 -6.97 -7.86 9.57
CA ALA A 178 -8.02 -7.94 10.58
C ALA A 178 -7.90 -6.74 11.55
N CYS A 179 -8.89 -6.53 12.41
CA CYS A 179 -8.90 -5.37 13.29
C CYS A 179 -7.68 -5.36 14.22
N ALA A 180 -7.30 -6.51 14.78
CA ALA A 180 -6.19 -6.68 15.72
C ALA A 180 -4.81 -6.55 15.08
N ASP A 181 -4.71 -6.62 13.75
CA ASP A 181 -3.43 -6.41 13.06
C ASP A 181 -2.95 -4.95 13.14
N CYS A 182 -3.89 -4.03 13.38
CA CYS A 182 -3.67 -2.59 13.46
C CYS A 182 -4.11 -1.98 14.80
N HIS A 183 -5.02 -2.62 15.53
CA HIS A 183 -5.59 -2.13 16.78
C HIS A 183 -5.37 -3.12 17.91
N ASN A 184 -4.68 -2.69 18.96
CA ASN A 184 -4.60 -3.49 20.17
C ASN A 184 -5.61 -2.96 21.22
N PRO A 185 -6.71 -3.68 21.50
CA PRO A 185 -7.78 -3.20 22.37
C PRO A 185 -7.34 -3.05 23.84
N HIS A 186 -6.18 -3.58 24.22
CA HIS A 186 -5.62 -3.45 25.57
C HIS A 186 -4.71 -2.23 25.75
N THR A 187 -4.30 -1.57 24.67
CA THR A 187 -3.31 -0.48 24.70
C THR A 187 -3.73 0.74 23.91
N MET A 188 -4.74 0.64 23.04
CA MET A 188 -5.20 1.76 22.24
C MET A 188 -5.77 2.91 23.09
N SER A 189 -5.67 4.13 22.60
CA SER A 189 -6.13 5.35 23.27
C SER A 189 -6.59 6.42 22.28
N SER A 190 -7.09 7.55 22.79
CA SER A 190 -7.59 8.68 22.00
C SER A 190 -6.50 9.64 21.47
N THR A 191 -5.24 9.46 21.86
CA THR A 191 -4.11 10.32 21.44
C THR A 191 -4.02 10.44 19.91
N LEU A 192 -3.81 11.66 19.41
CA LEU A 192 -3.63 11.93 17.99
C LEU A 192 -2.18 11.69 17.55
N ALA A 193 -1.98 11.50 16.24
CA ALA A 193 -0.63 11.41 15.68
C ALA A 193 0.12 12.74 15.87
N VAL A 194 1.45 12.69 15.93
CA VAL A 194 2.30 13.88 16.12
C VAL A 194 3.36 13.92 15.02
N GLY A 195 3.36 15.00 14.24
CA GLY A 195 4.34 15.22 13.18
C GLY A 195 5.72 15.56 13.74
N THR A 196 6.76 15.00 13.12
CA THR A 196 8.17 15.23 13.45
C THR A 196 8.99 15.38 12.16
N SER A 197 10.28 15.71 12.30
CA SER A 197 11.23 15.71 11.17
C SER A 197 11.50 14.32 10.59
N SER A 198 11.20 13.26 11.33
CA SER A 198 11.47 11.86 10.99
C SER A 198 10.19 11.07 10.68
N GLY A 199 9.14 11.79 10.25
CA GLY A 199 7.80 11.24 10.03
C GLY A 199 6.84 11.52 11.17
N TRP A 200 5.75 10.75 11.23
CA TRP A 200 4.64 10.99 12.17
C TRP A 200 4.57 9.90 13.22
N ARG A 201 4.68 10.28 14.49
CA ARG A 201 4.45 9.36 15.62
C ARG A 201 3.04 8.81 15.52
N ALA A 202 2.92 7.50 15.69
CA ALA A 202 1.65 6.80 15.58
C ALA A 202 0.60 7.37 16.53
N SER A 203 -0.66 7.41 16.08
CA SER A 203 -1.76 7.79 16.96
C SER A 203 -1.96 6.73 18.05
N GLY A 204 -2.60 7.13 19.15
CA GLY A 204 -2.99 6.21 20.21
C GLY A 204 -3.87 5.06 19.75
N ALA A 205 -4.57 5.18 18.62
CA ALA A 205 -5.39 4.11 18.06
C ALA A 205 -4.55 2.89 17.62
N LEU A 206 -3.26 3.08 17.35
CA LEU A 206 -2.34 2.04 16.88
C LEU A 206 -1.39 1.56 18.00
N ALA A 207 -1.50 2.12 19.21
CA ALA A 207 -0.61 1.81 20.31
C ALA A 207 -0.60 0.32 20.63
N GLY A 208 0.59 -0.27 20.76
CA GLY A 208 0.79 -1.70 21.02
C GLY A 208 0.67 -2.61 19.80
N SER A 209 0.56 -2.04 18.60
CA SER A 209 0.67 -2.80 17.34
C SER A 209 2.15 -2.98 16.98
N ALA A 210 2.48 -4.16 16.46
CA ALA A 210 3.78 -4.42 15.87
C ALA A 210 3.86 -3.88 14.44
N GLY A 211 5.08 -3.71 13.93
CA GLY A 211 5.33 -3.24 12.58
C GLY A 211 6.78 -3.45 12.15
N VAL A 212 7.21 -2.66 11.17
CA VAL A 212 8.58 -2.69 10.65
C VAL A 212 9.14 -1.28 10.66
N SER A 213 10.27 -1.08 11.33
CA SER A 213 10.92 0.21 11.43
C SER A 213 11.32 0.77 10.07
N ALA A 214 11.23 2.08 9.91
CA ALA A 214 11.69 2.83 8.75
C ALA A 214 13.23 2.78 8.56
N SER A 215 13.72 3.51 7.55
CA SER A 215 15.15 3.66 7.29
C SER A 215 15.92 4.16 8.52
N PRO A 216 17.18 3.70 8.74
CA PRO A 216 17.93 2.72 7.96
C PRO A 216 17.84 1.29 8.50
N ALA A 217 17.04 1.07 9.56
CA ALA A 217 17.07 -0.18 10.30
C ALA A 217 16.31 -1.28 9.56
N TYR A 218 15.12 -0.96 9.02
CA TYR A 218 14.28 -1.93 8.32
C TYR A 218 14.15 -3.24 9.09
N THR A 219 13.76 -3.17 10.36
CA THR A 219 13.67 -4.31 11.30
C THR A 219 12.28 -4.43 11.90
N TRP A 220 11.85 -5.65 12.23
CA TRP A 220 10.62 -5.87 13.00
C TRP A 220 10.65 -5.11 14.33
N THR A 221 9.53 -4.49 14.69
CA THR A 221 9.30 -3.86 16.00
C THR A 221 8.02 -4.37 16.65
N ASP A 222 8.08 -4.73 17.92
CA ASP A 222 6.94 -5.25 18.67
C ASP A 222 5.95 -4.14 19.09
N ALA A 223 6.41 -2.89 19.10
CA ALA A 223 5.55 -1.72 19.26
C ALA A 223 6.05 -0.60 18.33
N ILE A 224 5.18 -0.19 17.41
CA ILE A 224 5.49 0.92 16.50
C ILE A 224 5.62 2.24 17.27
N GLU A 225 6.58 3.06 16.85
CA GLU A 225 6.73 4.45 17.26
C GLU A 225 6.12 5.39 16.22
N TYR A 226 6.29 5.07 14.93
CA TYR A 226 5.81 5.86 13.80
C TYR A 226 4.70 5.12 13.03
N GLU A 227 3.78 5.88 12.42
CA GLU A 227 2.58 5.32 11.78
C GLU A 227 2.89 4.50 10.51
N ASP A 228 3.90 4.92 9.77
CA ASP A 228 4.41 4.23 8.57
C ASP A 228 4.90 2.81 8.88
N GLU A 229 5.44 2.58 10.07
CA GLU A 229 5.93 1.26 10.49
C GLU A 229 4.85 0.18 10.48
N LEU A 230 3.60 0.55 10.80
CA LEU A 230 2.45 -0.36 10.67
C LEU A 230 2.17 -0.67 9.19
N CYS A 231 2.24 0.34 8.33
CA CYS A 231 2.00 0.16 6.89
C CYS A 231 3.04 -0.78 6.29
N TYR A 232 4.31 -0.64 6.69
CA TYR A 232 5.43 -1.45 6.22
C TYR A 232 5.31 -2.92 6.61
N LYS A 233 4.63 -3.27 7.71
CA LYS A 233 4.29 -4.65 8.06
C LYS A 233 3.67 -5.42 6.89
N CYS A 234 2.82 -4.76 6.10
CA CYS A 234 2.04 -5.40 5.02
C CYS A 234 2.36 -4.88 3.62
N HIS A 235 3.02 -3.72 3.49
CA HIS A 235 3.30 -3.07 2.20
C HIS A 235 4.79 -3.03 1.85
N SER A 236 5.63 -3.80 2.57
CA SER A 236 7.05 -3.93 2.26
C SER A 236 7.46 -5.38 1.98
N GLY A 237 8.73 -5.59 1.64
CA GLY A 237 9.33 -6.91 1.48
C GLY A 237 9.39 -7.76 2.75
N TYR A 238 8.92 -7.25 3.89
CA TYR A 238 8.67 -8.06 5.09
C TYR A 238 7.55 -9.08 4.91
N THR A 239 6.69 -8.91 3.91
CA THR A 239 5.69 -9.90 3.51
C THR A 239 5.81 -10.21 2.02
N THR A 240 5.05 -11.20 1.55
CA THR A 240 4.93 -11.45 0.11
C THR A 240 4.02 -10.40 -0.52
N LEU A 241 4.62 -9.52 -1.31
CA LEU A 241 3.89 -8.51 -2.08
C LEU A 241 3.13 -9.15 -3.25
N LEU A 242 1.97 -8.59 -3.55
CA LEU A 242 1.18 -9.01 -4.71
C LEU A 242 1.93 -8.66 -6.01
N SER A 243 2.10 -9.66 -6.87
CA SER A 243 2.79 -9.52 -8.14
C SER A 243 1.81 -9.62 -9.31
N TYR A 244 2.07 -8.81 -10.34
CA TYR A 244 1.24 -8.69 -11.53
C TYR A 244 2.12 -8.61 -12.78
N THR A 245 1.56 -9.01 -13.92
CA THR A 245 2.24 -8.94 -15.22
C THR A 245 2.29 -7.50 -15.75
N LYS A 246 1.15 -6.79 -15.67
CA LYS A 246 1.06 -5.36 -16.00
C LYS A 246 1.81 -4.52 -14.97
N GLU A 247 2.60 -3.56 -15.45
CA GLU A 247 3.49 -2.76 -14.61
C GLU A 247 2.72 -1.84 -13.67
N SER A 248 1.58 -1.30 -14.12
CA SER A 248 0.71 -0.41 -13.35
C SER A 248 -0.05 -1.15 -12.25
N TYR A 249 -0.06 -2.49 -12.30
CA TYR A 249 -0.78 -3.33 -11.34
C TYR A 249 0.14 -3.79 -10.21
N LYS A 250 1.46 -3.79 -10.42
CA LYS A 250 2.44 -4.28 -9.44
C LYS A 250 2.35 -3.54 -8.10
N LYS A 251 2.46 -4.29 -7.00
CA LYS A 251 2.61 -3.73 -5.65
C LYS A 251 4.08 -3.77 -5.28
N THR A 252 4.69 -2.61 -5.24
CA THR A 252 6.11 -2.40 -4.93
C THR A 252 6.35 -2.23 -3.44
N ASP A 253 7.59 -2.49 -3.02
CA ASP A 253 8.04 -2.38 -1.64
C ASP A 253 8.11 -0.93 -1.18
N LYS A 254 7.29 -0.57 -0.18
CA LYS A 254 7.21 0.80 0.33
C LYS A 254 8.39 1.21 1.20
N LEU A 255 9.10 0.27 1.83
CA LEU A 255 10.35 0.60 2.52
C LEU A 255 11.40 1.06 1.51
N VAL A 256 11.49 0.37 0.37
CA VAL A 256 12.45 0.74 -0.69
C VAL A 256 12.06 2.08 -1.33
N GLU A 257 10.78 2.38 -1.51
CA GLU A 257 10.34 3.64 -2.12
C GLU A 257 10.58 4.84 -1.20
N PHE A 258 10.31 4.72 0.11
CA PHE A 258 10.41 5.85 1.02
C PHE A 258 11.79 6.02 1.67
N ASP A 259 12.77 5.17 1.32
CA ASP A 259 14.16 5.33 1.76
C ASP A 259 14.65 6.76 1.49
N THR A 260 15.04 7.43 2.57
CA THR A 260 15.53 8.82 2.52
C THR A 260 16.81 8.99 1.70
N ALA A 261 17.51 7.91 1.34
CA ALA A 261 18.64 7.93 0.41
C ALA A 261 18.23 8.08 -1.07
N ASN A 262 16.96 7.84 -1.41
CA ASN A 262 16.48 7.92 -2.79
C ASN A 262 16.56 9.36 -3.33
N ALA A 263 16.75 9.47 -4.65
CA ALA A 263 16.84 10.75 -5.36
C ALA A 263 15.54 11.58 -5.27
N SER A 264 14.40 10.89 -5.15
CA SER A 264 13.10 11.51 -4.93
C SER A 264 12.15 10.58 -4.19
N TYR A 265 11.31 11.16 -3.33
CA TYR A 265 10.23 10.47 -2.64
C TYR A 265 9.18 11.48 -2.13
N HIS A 266 7.96 11.02 -1.89
CA HIS A 266 7.02 11.75 -1.04
C HIS A 266 7.45 11.67 0.43
N PRO A 267 7.29 12.75 1.23
CA PRO A 267 7.99 12.92 2.50
C PRO A 267 7.34 12.17 3.67
N ILE A 268 7.38 10.82 3.66
CA ILE A 268 6.87 9.99 4.77
C ILE A 268 7.88 9.94 5.92
N GLU A 269 9.10 9.46 5.66
CA GLU A 269 10.14 9.24 6.68
C GLU A 269 10.96 10.50 6.99
N ALA A 270 10.99 11.46 6.07
CA ALA A 270 11.71 12.72 6.21
C ALA A 270 11.18 13.76 5.22
N ALA A 271 11.56 15.03 5.43
CA ALA A 271 11.31 16.09 4.47
C ALA A 271 11.81 15.70 3.05
N GLY A 272 11.07 16.15 2.04
CA GLY A 272 11.36 15.86 0.64
C GLY A 272 12.66 16.51 0.18
N LYS A 273 13.25 16.00 -0.91
CA LYS A 273 14.52 16.53 -1.45
C LYS A 273 14.39 17.90 -2.13
N ASN A 274 13.19 18.28 -2.54
CA ASN A 274 12.95 19.56 -3.21
C ASN A 274 12.72 20.64 -2.15
N THR A 275 13.62 21.60 -2.04
CA THR A 275 13.54 22.72 -1.08
C THR A 275 13.35 24.08 -1.77
N THR A 276 12.78 24.07 -2.98
CA THR A 276 12.59 25.29 -3.77
C THR A 276 11.39 26.09 -3.27
N SER A 277 11.45 27.42 -3.39
CA SER A 277 10.33 28.30 -3.04
C SER A 277 9.07 28.03 -3.88
N GLN A 278 9.23 27.52 -5.11
CA GLN A 278 8.11 27.11 -5.95
C GLN A 278 7.36 25.92 -5.36
N LEU A 279 8.05 24.99 -4.69
CA LEU A 279 7.37 23.90 -4.00
C LEU A 279 6.64 24.42 -2.76
N ASP A 280 7.24 25.32 -1.97
CA ASP A 280 6.51 25.96 -0.85
C ASP A 280 5.25 26.69 -1.34
N ALA A 281 5.35 27.44 -2.44
CA ALA A 281 4.20 28.11 -3.05
C ALA A 281 3.14 27.12 -3.60
N SER A 282 3.58 25.97 -4.12
CA SER A 282 2.67 24.90 -4.52
C SER A 282 1.93 24.33 -3.31
N LEU A 283 2.65 24.04 -2.22
CA LEU A 283 2.07 23.48 -1.01
C LEU A 283 1.08 24.43 -0.35
N ALA A 284 1.40 25.73 -0.31
CA ALA A 284 0.51 26.77 0.18
C ALA A 284 -0.79 26.92 -0.64
N GLY A 285 -0.87 26.34 -1.84
CA GLY A 285 -2.06 26.33 -2.69
C GLY A 285 -2.89 25.05 -2.62
N GLY A 286 -2.56 24.12 -1.72
CA GLY A 286 -3.35 22.89 -1.51
C GLY A 286 -4.78 23.17 -1.04
N SER A 287 -5.70 22.25 -1.35
CA SER A 287 -7.11 22.39 -0.99
C SER A 287 -7.47 21.94 0.43
N ARG A 288 -6.57 21.22 1.12
CA ARG A 288 -6.81 20.72 2.49
C ARG A 288 -5.66 20.94 3.45
N TRP A 289 -4.42 20.64 3.05
CA TRP A 289 -3.24 20.75 3.91
C TRP A 289 -2.28 21.81 3.39
N ASP A 290 -2.82 23.00 3.13
CA ASP A 290 -2.11 24.21 2.70
C ASP A 290 -1.08 24.73 3.71
N THR A 291 -1.07 24.18 4.93
CA THR A 291 -0.09 24.45 5.97
C THR A 291 1.23 23.68 5.79
N PHE A 292 1.28 22.70 4.89
CA PHE A 292 2.52 21.97 4.64
C PHE A 292 3.56 22.85 3.93
N THR A 293 4.81 22.56 4.23
CA THR A 293 6.00 23.24 3.67
C THR A 293 7.00 22.19 3.21
N THR A 294 8.05 22.62 2.52
CA THR A 294 9.18 21.76 2.13
C THR A 294 9.87 21.07 3.31
N GLY A 295 9.73 21.58 4.54
CA GLY A 295 10.23 20.93 5.76
C GLY A 295 9.25 19.96 6.41
N SER A 296 8.03 19.80 5.88
CA SER A 296 6.99 18.94 6.45
C SER A 296 7.18 17.48 6.03
N THR A 297 6.74 16.58 6.90
CA THR A 297 6.44 15.18 6.57
C THR A 297 4.94 14.99 6.44
N VAL A 298 4.53 13.97 5.68
CA VAL A 298 3.13 13.57 5.50
C VAL A 298 2.95 12.14 5.99
N ARG A 299 1.69 11.74 6.19
CA ARG A 299 1.33 10.38 6.61
C ARG A 299 0.86 9.58 5.42
N CYS A 300 1.02 8.26 5.48
CA CYS A 300 0.40 7.34 4.53
C CYS A 300 -1.09 7.63 4.39
N VAL A 301 -1.77 7.89 5.51
CA VAL A 301 -3.22 8.14 5.56
C VAL A 301 -3.67 9.54 5.13
N ASN A 302 -2.74 10.47 4.88
CA ASN A 302 -3.09 11.71 4.18
C ASN A 302 -3.39 11.44 2.69
N CYS A 303 -2.93 10.30 2.15
CA CYS A 303 -3.30 9.85 0.82
C CYS A 303 -4.25 8.64 0.87
N HIS A 304 -3.98 7.67 1.74
CA HIS A 304 -4.69 6.41 1.87
C HIS A 304 -5.62 6.44 3.09
N GLY A 305 -6.83 6.97 2.95
CA GLY A 305 -7.70 7.17 4.10
C GLY A 305 -9.17 7.29 3.73
N ASP A 306 -9.99 7.56 4.74
CA ASP A 306 -11.44 7.64 4.57
C ASP A 306 -11.86 8.84 3.71
N TYR A 307 -12.32 8.56 2.49
CA TYR A 307 -12.81 9.57 1.54
C TYR A 307 -14.00 10.40 2.04
N ARG A 308 -14.70 9.93 3.08
CA ARG A 308 -15.85 10.61 3.71
C ARG A 308 -15.39 11.65 4.73
N ALA A 309 -14.12 11.63 5.12
CA ALA A 309 -13.55 12.66 6.00
C ALA A 309 -13.53 14.01 5.27
N ALA A 310 -14.44 14.90 5.67
CA ALA A 310 -14.50 16.27 5.20
C ALA A 310 -13.44 17.11 5.93
N SER A 311 -12.50 17.68 5.17
CA SER A 311 -11.46 18.61 5.65
C SER A 311 -10.76 18.20 6.96
N PRO A 312 -10.24 16.97 7.07
CA PRO A 312 -9.57 16.51 8.27
C PRO A 312 -8.26 17.28 8.50
N ALA A 313 -7.97 17.61 9.76
CA ALA A 313 -6.64 18.07 10.15
C ALA A 313 -5.57 17.02 9.76
N ALA A 314 -4.33 17.45 9.49
CA ALA A 314 -3.25 16.54 9.07
C ALA A 314 -3.00 15.38 10.06
N ASN A 315 -3.21 15.65 11.35
CA ASN A 315 -3.05 14.69 12.44
C ASN A 315 -4.33 13.91 12.81
N ALA A 316 -5.43 14.12 12.09
CA ALA A 316 -6.71 13.49 12.39
C ALA A 316 -6.65 11.96 12.22
N ARG A 317 -7.62 11.26 12.80
CA ARG A 317 -7.81 9.82 12.60
C ARG A 317 -8.38 9.58 11.20
N LEU A 318 -7.52 9.17 10.27
CA LEU A 318 -7.88 8.84 8.89
C LEU A 318 -7.72 7.33 8.70
N ALA A 319 -8.72 6.58 9.16
CA ALA A 319 -8.63 5.13 9.13
C ALA A 319 -8.66 4.61 7.67
N PRO A 320 -7.67 3.84 7.23
CA PRO A 320 -7.63 3.29 5.88
C PRO A 320 -8.46 2.00 5.81
N HIS A 321 -9.73 2.00 6.23
CA HIS A 321 -10.53 0.77 6.17
C HIS A 321 -11.08 0.53 4.77
N THR A 322 -11.69 1.57 4.18
CA THR A 322 -12.37 1.51 2.89
C THR A 322 -12.28 2.84 2.17
N SER A 323 -12.21 2.83 0.85
CA SER A 323 -12.48 4.01 0.02
C SER A 323 -13.12 3.62 -1.30
N ARG A 324 -13.95 4.51 -1.85
CA ARG A 324 -14.43 4.38 -3.23
C ARG A 324 -13.35 4.61 -4.28
N TYR A 325 -12.22 5.19 -3.90
CA TYR A 325 -11.10 5.42 -4.81
C TYR A 325 -10.08 4.29 -4.65
N ARG A 326 -9.69 3.69 -5.78
CA ARG A 326 -8.76 2.56 -5.85
C ARG A 326 -7.46 2.88 -5.10
N GLY A 327 -6.94 1.91 -4.37
CA GLY A 327 -5.79 2.07 -3.48
C GLY A 327 -6.14 2.66 -2.12
N LEU A 328 -7.40 2.60 -1.70
CA LEU A 328 -7.89 3.24 -0.47
C LEU A 328 -7.64 4.76 -0.42
N LEU A 329 -7.63 5.43 -1.58
CA LEU A 329 -7.27 6.84 -1.64
C LEU A 329 -8.36 7.73 -1.02
N ILE A 330 -7.98 8.82 -0.35
CA ILE A 330 -8.95 9.76 0.26
C ILE A 330 -9.61 10.67 -0.80
N ALA A 331 -9.02 10.78 -1.98
CA ALA A 331 -9.53 11.53 -3.12
C ALA A 331 -9.13 10.83 -4.44
N ASN A 332 -9.80 11.20 -5.53
CA ASN A 332 -9.57 10.57 -6.82
C ASN A 332 -8.16 10.85 -7.35
N TYR A 333 -7.56 9.82 -7.95
CA TYR A 333 -6.34 9.92 -8.74
C TYR A 333 -6.44 8.96 -9.92
N ARG A 334 -6.53 9.54 -11.12
CA ARG A 334 -6.52 8.82 -12.38
C ARG A 334 -5.07 8.39 -12.69
N ASP A 335 -4.77 7.12 -12.44
CA ASP A 335 -3.41 6.58 -12.44
C ASP A 335 -3.09 5.66 -13.64
N ARG A 336 -4.08 5.14 -14.38
CA ARG A 336 -3.87 4.16 -15.45
C ARG A 336 -4.78 4.26 -16.67
N ASP A 337 -5.91 4.94 -16.54
CA ASP A 337 -6.86 5.09 -17.63
C ASP A 337 -6.45 6.33 -18.43
N LEU A 338 -5.87 6.19 -19.63
CA LEU A 338 -5.46 7.37 -20.41
C LEU A 338 -6.69 8.13 -20.93
N LYS A 339 -6.53 9.42 -21.23
CA LYS A 339 -7.61 10.24 -21.79
C LYS A 339 -7.79 9.92 -23.29
N PRO A 340 -9.03 9.71 -23.78
CA PRO A 340 -9.32 9.69 -25.21
C PRO A 340 -9.27 11.10 -25.81
N SER A 341 -9.22 11.14 -27.14
CA SER A 341 -9.13 12.37 -27.92
C SER A 341 -10.32 13.29 -27.62
N GLY A 342 -10.03 14.59 -27.53
CA GLY A 342 -10.97 15.65 -27.17
C GLY A 342 -11.34 15.71 -25.68
N GLN A 343 -10.90 14.77 -24.83
CA GLN A 343 -11.23 14.84 -23.40
C GLN A 343 -10.48 16.00 -22.73
N ALA A 344 -11.24 16.97 -22.21
CA ALA A 344 -10.71 18.12 -21.51
C ALA A 344 -9.99 17.76 -20.19
N TYR A 345 -9.12 18.67 -19.74
CA TYR A 345 -8.59 18.67 -18.38
C TYR A 345 -9.74 18.73 -17.37
N ALA A 346 -9.64 17.91 -16.32
CA ALA A 346 -10.56 17.94 -15.19
C ALA A 346 -9.77 17.81 -13.90
N GLY A 347 -9.83 18.83 -13.03
CA GLY A 347 -9.12 18.79 -11.74
C GLY A 347 -9.54 17.62 -10.85
N ALA A 348 -10.79 17.17 -10.99
CA ALA A 348 -11.33 16.02 -10.29
C ALA A 348 -10.61 14.70 -10.63
N ASP A 349 -9.92 14.61 -11.77
CA ASP A 349 -9.12 13.43 -12.13
C ASP A 349 -7.87 13.30 -11.24
N PHE A 350 -7.40 14.40 -10.63
CA PHE A 350 -6.15 14.47 -9.86
C PHE A 350 -6.36 15.10 -8.47
N ALA A 351 -7.59 15.01 -7.95
CA ALA A 351 -7.99 15.65 -6.70
C ALA A 351 -7.10 15.27 -5.50
N LEU A 352 -6.54 14.05 -5.49
CA LEU A 352 -5.58 13.60 -4.48
C LEU A 352 -4.33 14.50 -4.41
N CYS A 353 -3.74 14.82 -5.55
CA CYS A 353 -2.54 15.66 -5.62
C CYS A 353 -2.86 17.06 -5.08
N TYR A 354 -4.05 17.57 -5.40
CA TYR A 354 -4.49 18.91 -5.02
C TYR A 354 -4.91 19.04 -3.57
N LEU A 355 -4.87 17.97 -2.77
CA LEU A 355 -5.01 18.10 -1.32
C LEU A 355 -3.83 18.86 -0.72
N CYS A 356 -2.63 18.65 -1.29
CA CYS A 356 -1.39 19.27 -0.85
C CYS A 356 -0.86 20.29 -1.87
N HIS A 357 -0.98 20.05 -3.17
CA HIS A 357 -0.40 20.91 -4.20
C HIS A 357 -1.39 21.87 -4.83
N SER A 358 -0.91 23.02 -5.30
CA SER A 358 -1.72 23.98 -6.05
C SER A 358 -2.20 23.38 -7.37
N GLN A 359 -3.49 23.57 -7.68
CA GLN A 359 -4.06 23.09 -8.95
C GLN A 359 -3.70 23.99 -10.14
N ALA A 360 -3.53 25.29 -9.88
CA ALA A 360 -3.41 26.30 -10.93
C ALA A 360 -2.37 25.96 -12.03
N PRO A 361 -1.17 25.40 -11.76
CA PRO A 361 -0.17 25.07 -12.79
C PRO A 361 -0.63 24.09 -13.86
N PHE A 362 -1.60 23.26 -13.50
CA PHE A 362 -2.06 22.14 -14.31
C PHE A 362 -3.26 22.52 -15.19
N SER A 363 -3.95 23.61 -14.84
CA SER A 363 -5.13 24.09 -15.57
C SER A 363 -4.84 25.15 -16.63
N THR A 364 -3.72 25.87 -16.51
CA THR A 364 -3.35 26.98 -17.41
C THR A 364 -2.42 26.50 -18.52
N THR A 365 -2.87 26.52 -19.77
CA THR A 365 -2.10 26.02 -20.92
C THR A 365 -0.99 26.97 -21.41
N ASN A 366 -0.90 28.18 -20.87
CA ASN A 366 0.20 29.10 -21.17
C ASN A 366 1.52 28.58 -20.59
N LYS A 367 2.61 28.91 -21.28
CA LYS A 367 3.97 28.43 -20.98
C LYS A 367 4.76 29.43 -20.14
N ASP A 368 4.06 30.38 -19.51
CA ASP A 368 4.69 31.46 -18.76
C ASP A 368 5.32 30.92 -17.46
N PRO A 369 6.42 31.52 -16.98
CA PRO A 369 6.97 31.17 -15.67
C PRO A 369 5.91 31.30 -14.57
N ARG A 370 5.92 30.36 -13.64
CA ARG A 370 4.96 30.28 -12.54
C ARG A 370 5.65 30.24 -11.20
N ALA A 371 5.02 30.87 -10.20
CA ALA A 371 5.57 30.95 -8.85
C ALA A 371 5.46 29.63 -8.07
N ASP A 372 4.62 28.70 -8.52
CA ASP A 372 4.22 27.49 -7.80
C ASP A 372 4.53 26.20 -8.58
N THR A 373 5.40 26.28 -9.59
CA THR A 373 5.98 25.12 -10.25
C THR A 373 7.29 25.49 -10.94
N ASN A 374 8.22 24.53 -11.01
CA ASN A 374 9.46 24.67 -11.79
C ASN A 374 9.32 24.13 -13.23
N PHE A 375 8.16 23.59 -13.61
CA PHE A 375 7.91 23.07 -14.94
C PHE A 375 6.75 23.84 -15.59
N ARG A 376 7.09 24.72 -16.54
CA ARG A 376 6.15 25.68 -17.16
C ARG A 376 5.14 25.06 -18.13
N TYR A 377 5.29 23.78 -18.45
CA TYR A 377 4.49 23.10 -19.47
C TYR A 377 3.44 22.14 -18.90
N HIS A 378 3.21 22.12 -17.58
CA HIS A 378 2.20 21.23 -16.98
C HIS A 378 0.83 21.41 -17.66
N GLY A 379 0.28 22.62 -17.67
CA GLY A 379 -1.03 22.84 -18.30
C GLY A 379 -1.03 22.63 -19.82
N LYS A 380 0.10 22.79 -20.53
CA LYS A 380 0.16 22.45 -21.96
C LYS A 380 -0.03 20.95 -22.19
N HIS A 381 0.61 20.08 -21.42
CA HIS A 381 0.45 18.63 -21.57
C HIS A 381 -0.91 18.14 -21.04
N LEU A 382 -1.43 18.76 -19.97
CA LEU A 382 -2.68 18.31 -19.35
C LEU A 382 -3.95 18.91 -19.98
N GLY A 383 -3.83 19.96 -20.78
CA GLY A 383 -5.00 20.66 -21.34
C GLY A 383 -4.82 21.24 -22.73
N GLY A 384 -3.66 21.07 -23.37
CA GLY A 384 -3.33 21.68 -24.66
C GLY A 384 -2.93 20.71 -25.75
N ILE A 385 -3.07 19.40 -25.55
CA ILE A 385 -2.74 18.34 -26.54
C ILE A 385 -3.90 17.36 -26.72
N ALA A 386 -5.14 17.84 -26.54
CA ALA A 386 -6.34 16.99 -26.49
C ALA A 386 -6.58 16.13 -27.74
N ASP A 387 -5.97 16.46 -28.88
CA ASP A 387 -6.18 15.76 -30.16
C ASP A 387 -4.87 15.15 -30.72
N GLU A 388 -3.79 15.15 -29.93
CA GLU A 388 -2.51 14.52 -30.31
C GLU A 388 -2.52 13.02 -29.93
N GLY A 389 -1.71 12.20 -30.62
CA GLY A 389 -1.55 10.76 -30.32
C GLY A 389 -2.08 9.80 -31.38
N ASP A 390 -1.64 8.53 -31.26
CA ASP A 390 -1.86 7.48 -32.26
C ASP A 390 -2.96 6.47 -31.86
N GLY A 391 -3.63 6.70 -30.72
CA GLY A 391 -4.73 5.86 -30.24
C GLY A 391 -4.39 5.15 -28.93
N GLY A 392 -5.24 4.22 -28.52
CA GLY A 392 -5.02 3.45 -27.29
C GLY A 392 -5.42 4.20 -26.03
N LEU A 393 -5.59 3.45 -24.93
CA LEU A 393 -6.04 3.99 -23.64
C LEU A 393 -5.41 3.26 -22.43
N ASP A 394 -4.45 2.37 -22.66
CA ASP A 394 -3.84 1.54 -21.63
C ASP A 394 -2.43 2.05 -21.31
N ILE A 395 -2.23 2.59 -20.10
CA ILE A 395 -0.93 3.10 -19.64
C ILE A 395 0.20 2.05 -19.66
N ASP A 396 -0.14 0.76 -19.72
CA ASP A 396 0.83 -0.33 -19.79
C ASP A 396 1.25 -0.67 -21.24
N THR A 397 0.59 -0.10 -22.25
CA THR A 397 0.87 -0.40 -23.67
C THR A 397 1.77 0.66 -24.25
N LEU A 398 2.97 0.25 -24.65
CA LEU A 398 3.98 1.14 -25.25
C LEU A 398 3.40 1.88 -26.47
N GLY A 399 3.45 3.21 -26.45
CA GLY A 399 2.95 4.11 -27.50
C GLY A 399 1.46 4.45 -27.40
N ASP A 400 0.69 3.84 -26.48
CA ASP A 400 -0.70 4.22 -26.26
C ASP A 400 -0.78 5.67 -25.74
N GLY A 401 -1.82 6.38 -26.16
CA GLY A 401 -2.06 7.77 -25.82
C GLY A 401 -2.70 8.51 -26.98
N GLN A 402 -3.85 9.14 -26.72
CA GLN A 402 -4.55 10.00 -27.67
C GLN A 402 -5.29 11.10 -26.91
N GLY A 403 -4.60 12.14 -26.50
CA GLY A 403 -5.23 13.34 -25.95
C GLY A 403 -4.42 13.98 -24.84
N ASN A 404 -5.09 14.68 -23.93
CA ASN A 404 -4.37 15.30 -22.83
C ASN A 404 -3.69 14.24 -21.95
N ALA A 405 -2.43 14.45 -21.62
CA ALA A 405 -1.71 13.56 -20.73
C ALA A 405 -2.38 13.54 -19.33
N ILE A 406 -2.11 12.49 -18.56
CA ILE A 406 -2.40 12.37 -17.14
C ILE A 406 -1.12 12.46 -16.32
N CYS A 407 -1.22 12.87 -15.05
CA CYS A 407 -0.03 13.03 -14.20
C CYS A 407 0.81 11.74 -14.09
N ALA A 408 0.18 10.57 -14.14
CA ALA A 408 0.86 9.28 -14.02
C ALA A 408 1.79 8.95 -15.19
N GLU A 409 1.63 9.60 -16.35
CA GLU A 409 2.50 9.37 -17.52
C GLU A 409 3.93 9.92 -17.29
N CYS A 410 4.07 10.99 -16.49
CA CYS A 410 5.36 11.61 -16.16
C CYS A 410 5.81 11.39 -14.70
N HIS A 411 4.85 11.13 -13.80
CA HIS A 411 5.05 10.91 -12.38
C HIS A 411 4.53 9.52 -12.00
N TYR A 412 5.00 8.51 -12.73
CA TYR A 412 4.62 7.14 -12.52
C TYR A 412 5.08 6.67 -11.13
N ARG A 413 4.37 5.80 -10.42
CA ARG A 413 4.75 5.39 -9.04
C ARG A 413 5.09 6.57 -8.12
N THR A 414 4.06 7.35 -7.81
CA THR A 414 4.16 8.63 -7.09
C THR A 414 4.93 8.61 -5.77
N HIS A 415 5.13 7.46 -5.13
CA HIS A 415 5.89 7.38 -3.88
C HIS A 415 7.37 7.71 -4.05
N SER A 416 8.01 7.23 -5.13
CA SER A 416 9.43 7.42 -5.42
C SER A 416 9.80 6.96 -6.83
N THR A 417 10.87 7.53 -7.35
CA THR A 417 11.49 7.09 -8.60
C THR A 417 12.25 5.77 -8.46
N LYS A 418 12.62 5.33 -7.24
CA LYS A 418 13.58 4.22 -7.03
C LYS A 418 13.19 2.91 -7.72
N LEU A 419 11.89 2.62 -7.79
CA LEU A 419 11.35 1.45 -8.45
C LEU A 419 10.65 1.83 -9.76
N ALA A 420 11.12 2.84 -10.49
CA ALA A 420 10.61 3.15 -11.82
C ALA A 420 10.74 1.95 -12.77
N PRO A 421 9.79 1.78 -13.71
CA PRO A 421 9.80 0.66 -14.66
C PRO A 421 11.02 0.72 -15.60
N TRP A 422 11.43 1.94 -15.94
CA TRP A 422 12.64 2.20 -16.69
C TRP A 422 13.82 2.34 -15.73
N ALA A 423 14.82 1.46 -15.83
CA ALA A 423 16.00 1.50 -14.97
C ALA A 423 16.72 2.87 -15.00
N GLY A 424 16.78 3.51 -16.17
CA GLY A 424 17.38 4.84 -16.34
C GLY A 424 16.63 5.98 -15.64
N ASN A 425 15.41 5.74 -15.14
CA ASN A 425 14.62 6.74 -14.40
C ASN A 425 14.73 6.57 -12.87
N GLN A 426 15.38 5.51 -12.38
CA GLN A 426 15.33 5.15 -10.96
C GLN A 426 16.03 6.13 -10.02
N ASP A 427 16.93 6.95 -10.55
CA ASP A 427 17.69 7.95 -9.80
C ASP A 427 17.29 9.39 -10.19
N TYR A 428 16.14 9.57 -10.83
CA TYR A 428 15.63 10.90 -11.17
C TYR A 428 15.12 11.63 -9.93
N ALA A 429 15.49 12.91 -9.83
CA ALA A 429 14.98 13.82 -8.81
C ALA A 429 13.59 14.35 -9.20
N ARG A 430 12.91 15.01 -8.24
CA ARG A 430 11.63 15.73 -8.46
C ARG A 430 10.46 14.83 -8.89
N GLY A 431 10.55 13.54 -8.60
CA GLY A 431 9.50 12.55 -8.83
C GLY A 431 9.19 12.31 -10.31
N VAL A 432 10.12 12.65 -11.21
CA VAL A 432 9.93 12.39 -12.65
C VAL A 432 10.38 10.97 -12.95
N ASN A 433 9.47 10.15 -13.46
CA ASN A 433 9.72 8.83 -13.99
C ASN A 433 8.53 8.43 -14.85
N PHE A 434 8.83 7.94 -16.04
CA PHE A 434 7.80 7.79 -17.06
C PHE A 434 7.05 6.48 -16.91
N ALA A 435 5.78 6.50 -17.31
CA ALA A 435 4.95 5.32 -17.40
C ALA A 435 5.37 4.41 -18.58
N PRO A 436 4.88 3.17 -18.62
CA PRO A 436 5.24 2.21 -19.67
C PRO A 436 4.79 2.58 -21.09
N ASP A 437 3.74 3.38 -21.22
CA ASP A 437 3.23 3.90 -22.50
C ASP A 437 4.18 4.92 -23.14
N VAL A 438 4.99 5.62 -22.35
CA VAL A 438 5.97 6.58 -22.86
C VAL A 438 7.16 5.88 -23.49
N GLU A 439 7.42 6.17 -24.76
CA GLU A 439 8.41 5.49 -25.58
C GLU A 439 9.82 6.10 -25.47
N PRO A 440 10.87 5.28 -25.39
CA PRO A 440 12.22 5.72 -25.72
C PRO A 440 12.31 6.14 -27.20
N ILE A 441 13.10 7.17 -27.51
CA ILE A 441 13.48 7.42 -28.91
C ILE A 441 14.35 6.27 -29.42
N VAL A 442 14.26 5.97 -30.72
CA VAL A 442 15.09 4.95 -31.38
C VAL A 442 16.57 5.13 -31.02
N GLY A 443 17.14 4.11 -30.39
CA GLY A 443 18.53 4.08 -29.94
C GLY A 443 18.72 4.34 -28.44
N GLU A 444 17.70 4.86 -27.75
CA GLU A 444 17.68 5.01 -26.31
C GLU A 444 17.08 3.78 -25.62
N ALA A 445 17.57 3.47 -24.41
CA ALA A 445 17.09 2.34 -23.62
C ALA A 445 15.88 2.68 -22.74
N ALA A 446 15.57 3.97 -22.57
CA ALA A 446 14.49 4.48 -21.73
C ALA A 446 14.07 5.89 -22.23
N PRO A 447 12.84 6.33 -21.95
CA PRO A 447 12.49 7.75 -22.02
C PRO A 447 13.31 8.54 -20.99
N LEU A 448 13.86 9.68 -21.38
CA LEU A 448 14.80 10.43 -20.55
C LEU A 448 14.30 11.83 -20.21
N TRP A 449 14.59 12.25 -18.98
CA TRP A 449 14.47 13.63 -18.52
C TRP A 449 15.80 14.11 -17.96
N SER A 450 16.31 15.23 -18.48
CA SER A 450 17.47 15.90 -17.90
C SER A 450 17.01 17.03 -16.98
N PRO A 451 17.16 16.92 -15.65
CA PRO A 451 16.79 18.00 -14.75
C PRO A 451 17.73 19.21 -14.83
N VAL A 452 18.92 19.05 -15.41
CA VAL A 452 19.93 20.13 -15.56
C VAL A 452 19.58 21.01 -16.75
N THR A 453 19.38 20.40 -17.92
CA THR A 453 19.02 21.11 -19.15
C THR A 453 17.52 21.32 -19.29
N GLN A 454 16.72 20.69 -18.42
CA GLN A 454 15.26 20.63 -18.50
C GLN A 454 14.82 20.14 -19.89
N THR A 455 15.38 19.03 -20.36
CA THR A 455 15.07 18.48 -21.69
C THR A 455 14.46 17.09 -21.59
N CYS A 456 13.52 16.78 -22.47
CA CYS A 456 13.01 15.42 -22.66
C CYS A 456 13.65 14.78 -23.90
N THR A 457 14.01 13.50 -23.79
CA THR A 457 14.40 12.63 -24.92
C THR A 457 13.50 11.39 -24.90
N LEU A 458 12.36 11.46 -25.58
CA LEU A 458 11.30 10.44 -25.55
C LEU A 458 10.31 10.64 -26.72
N THR A 459 9.41 9.67 -26.92
CA THR A 459 8.21 9.81 -27.73
C THR A 459 6.99 9.67 -26.82
N CYS A 460 6.05 10.61 -26.88
CA CYS A 460 4.84 10.61 -26.08
C CYS A 460 3.67 11.06 -26.95
N HIS A 461 2.63 10.22 -27.03
CA HIS A 461 1.46 10.46 -27.89
C HIS A 461 1.88 10.72 -29.35
N GLY A 462 2.75 9.86 -29.88
CA GLY A 462 3.31 9.98 -31.23
C GLY A 462 4.29 11.15 -31.44
N GLU A 463 4.35 12.11 -30.51
CA GLU A 463 5.21 13.28 -30.61
C GLU A 463 6.61 12.99 -30.10
N LYS A 464 7.61 13.38 -30.91
CA LYS A 464 9.03 13.11 -30.65
C LYS A 464 9.71 14.31 -29.99
N HIS A 465 10.37 14.08 -28.86
CA HIS A 465 11.14 15.08 -28.10
C HIS A 465 12.64 14.78 -28.22
N ASP A 466 13.44 15.48 -29.04
CA ASP A 466 14.81 15.03 -29.40
C ASP A 466 15.91 16.10 -29.51
N PRO A 467 16.64 16.36 -28.42
CA PRO A 467 16.08 16.60 -27.11
C PRO A 467 15.26 17.91 -27.15
N GLU A 468 13.99 17.87 -26.72
CA GLU A 468 13.17 19.08 -26.65
C GLU A 468 13.43 19.82 -25.34
N SER A 469 13.60 21.15 -25.39
CA SER A 469 13.94 21.97 -24.23
C SER A 469 12.72 22.59 -23.56
N TYR A 470 12.65 22.42 -22.24
CA TYR A 470 11.61 22.94 -21.36
C TYR A 470 12.12 24.07 -20.45
N ALA A 471 13.41 24.39 -20.52
CA ALA A 471 14.02 25.50 -19.79
C ALA A 471 13.33 26.83 -20.12
N PRO A 472 13.23 27.80 -19.18
CA PRO A 472 12.57 29.09 -19.37
C PRO A 472 13.00 29.88 -20.61
#